data_AF-A0A2P9B6Y7-F1
#
_entry.id   AF-A0A2P9B6Y7-F1
#
_cell.length_a   1.000
_cell.length_b   1.000
_cell.length_c   1.000
_cell.angle_alpha   90.00
_cell.angle_beta   90.00
_cell.angle_gamma   90.00
#
_symmetry.space_group_name_H-M   'P 1'
#
loop_
_entity.id
_entity.type
_entity.pdbx_description
1 polymer ?
#
loop_
_entity_poly.entity_id
_entity_poly.type
_entity_poly.pdbx_seq_one_letter_code
_entity_poly.pdbx_strand_id
1 'polypeptide(L)'
;MKLVFHYIKYINVLFYISIIFLKSNSLKIYNDLRYISTVNKYKVLQIKKRSNLKKNHNIRKMEDNESSFIDIGSNLTDKMFDGVYNSKKHENDLQNVLNRAKNNNVDKIIITCTCLAEIDKSLKICETYDPEGKFLYLSAGVHPTNCYEFIDKNKHEEKEIIAKKEYEEFIKYFKNEQVENSKMENGNKKICDGEKDMNNLNEILLEKNLDTIPGFKYNEKDKEYLENLKNKIIKYPNRIVCIGEIGLDFDRLYFCSKYIQIKYFIFQLKLVQMFNLPMFLHMRNCSETFFKIVDIYKFLFEKNGGVIHSFTDKEDIVHIIVQNYKNLYIGVNGCSLKSLENINAVKKIPLNLLLLETDAPWCGVKKTHASYEYIKDTYEKRAYTNLKKIKNIIKCDDNTIFKERNEPYNIADIAEITYKVREEAVPFDLFCKKIRCNTLNLFKKLR
;
A
#
# COMPACT_ATOMS: atom_id res chain seq x y z
N MET A 1 1.45 4.74 -76.03
CA MET A 1 2.83 4.89 -75.47
C MET A 1 3.21 6.28 -74.97
N LYS A 2 2.65 7.40 -75.47
CA LYS A 2 2.99 8.76 -74.96
C LYS A 2 2.43 9.09 -73.56
N LEU A 3 1.33 8.47 -73.13
CA LEU A 3 0.74 8.68 -71.78
C LEU A 3 1.56 8.06 -70.64
N VAL A 4 2.22 6.91 -70.87
CA VAL A 4 3.02 6.21 -69.84
C VAL A 4 4.29 7.01 -69.51
N PHE A 5 4.89 7.66 -70.50
CA PHE A 5 6.07 8.52 -70.30
C PHE A 5 5.77 9.78 -69.48
N HIS A 6 4.59 10.38 -69.60
CA HIS A 6 4.19 11.51 -68.76
C HIS A 6 3.95 11.10 -67.31
N TYR A 7 3.38 9.91 -67.09
CA TYR A 7 3.12 9.40 -65.75
C TYR A 7 4.42 9.10 -64.97
N ILE A 8 5.41 8.51 -65.63
CA ILE A 8 6.73 8.23 -65.04
C ILE A 8 7.49 9.52 -64.70
N LYS A 9 7.34 10.58 -65.52
CA LYS A 9 7.98 11.87 -65.24
C LYS A 9 7.35 12.55 -64.02
N TYR A 10 6.03 12.41 -63.83
CA TYR A 10 5.31 12.96 -62.68
C TYR A 10 5.69 12.27 -61.36
N ILE A 11 5.85 10.94 -61.36
CA ILE A 11 6.26 10.17 -60.18
C ILE A 11 7.68 10.55 -59.74
N ASN A 12 8.61 10.73 -60.68
CA ASN A 12 9.98 11.14 -60.35
C ASN A 12 10.04 12.56 -59.75
N VAL A 13 9.19 13.48 -60.21
CA VAL A 13 9.08 14.84 -59.62
C VAL A 13 8.52 14.77 -58.20
N LEU A 14 7.49 13.95 -57.95
CA LEU A 14 6.93 13.76 -56.61
C LEU A 14 7.94 13.12 -55.64
N PHE A 15 8.76 12.18 -56.12
CA PHE A 15 9.84 11.57 -55.32
C PHE A 15 10.97 12.56 -55.02
N TYR A 16 11.28 13.46 -55.95
CA TYR A 16 12.28 14.51 -55.73
C TYR A 16 11.79 15.55 -54.72
N ILE A 17 10.51 15.94 -54.78
CA ILE A 17 9.90 16.87 -53.83
C ILE A 17 9.83 16.27 -52.41
N SER A 18 9.52 14.97 -52.27
CA SER A 18 9.48 14.32 -50.95
C SER A 18 10.87 14.21 -50.30
N ILE A 19 11.93 13.96 -51.09
CA ILE A 19 13.32 13.96 -50.61
C ILE A 19 13.76 15.36 -50.17
N ILE A 20 13.36 16.42 -50.89
CA ILE A 20 13.62 17.80 -50.48
C ILE A 20 12.89 18.13 -49.16
N PHE A 21 11.64 17.70 -49.01
CA PHE A 21 10.84 17.93 -47.80
C PHE A 21 11.41 17.21 -46.56
N LEU A 22 11.94 16.00 -46.75
CA LEU A 22 12.62 15.23 -45.70
C LEU A 22 13.97 15.88 -45.30
N LYS A 23 14.72 16.43 -46.27
CA LYS A 23 15.95 17.20 -45.99
C LYS A 23 15.68 18.53 -45.30
N SER A 24 14.59 19.23 -45.62
CA SER A 24 14.26 20.51 -44.97
C SER A 24 13.76 20.34 -43.53
N ASN A 25 12.99 19.28 -43.24
CA ASN A 25 12.51 19.00 -41.88
C ASN A 25 13.60 18.46 -40.96
N SER A 26 14.55 17.66 -41.48
CA SER A 26 15.68 17.17 -40.68
C SER A 26 16.65 18.29 -40.28
N LEU A 27 16.91 19.28 -41.15
CA LEU A 27 17.72 20.45 -40.79
C LEU A 27 17.08 21.34 -39.71
N LYS A 28 15.74 21.47 -39.72
CA LYS A 28 15.00 22.28 -38.74
C LYS A 28 15.06 21.66 -37.34
N ILE A 29 14.84 20.35 -37.25
CA ILE A 29 14.93 19.58 -36.00
C ILE A 29 16.37 19.60 -35.44
N TYR A 30 17.38 19.53 -36.30
CA TYR A 30 18.78 19.55 -35.86
C TYR A 30 19.23 20.91 -35.30
N ASN A 31 18.70 22.01 -35.84
CA ASN A 31 18.98 23.36 -35.33
C ASN A 31 18.27 23.64 -33.99
N ASP A 32 17.04 23.14 -33.81
CA ASP A 32 16.29 23.27 -32.54
C ASP A 32 16.96 22.48 -31.40
N LEU A 33 17.51 21.29 -31.69
CA LEU A 33 18.28 20.49 -30.72
C LEU A 33 19.62 21.16 -30.33
N ARG A 34 20.29 21.85 -31.26
CA ARG A 34 21.50 22.64 -30.95
C ARG A 34 21.19 23.85 -30.06
N TYR A 35 20.05 24.50 -30.26
CA TYR A 35 19.65 25.65 -29.44
C TYR A 35 19.33 25.22 -28.00
N ILE A 36 18.61 24.10 -27.82
CA ILE A 36 18.26 23.56 -26.48
C ILE A 36 19.50 23.07 -25.72
N SER A 37 20.48 22.45 -26.39
CA SER A 37 21.73 22.00 -25.73
C SER A 37 22.64 23.16 -25.31
N THR A 38 22.58 24.30 -26.01
CA THR A 38 23.39 25.48 -25.71
C THR A 38 22.79 26.28 -24.55
N VAL A 39 21.47 26.44 -24.49
CA VAL A 39 20.77 27.18 -23.40
C VAL A 39 20.88 26.46 -22.04
N ASN A 40 20.87 25.12 -22.01
CA ASN A 40 21.06 24.36 -20.76
C ASN A 40 22.51 24.37 -20.24
N LYS A 41 23.51 24.58 -21.11
CA LYS A 41 24.92 24.67 -20.70
C LYS A 41 25.25 26.01 -20.02
N TYR A 42 24.57 27.09 -20.40
CA TYR A 42 24.76 28.42 -19.79
C TYR A 42 24.04 28.59 -18.44
N LYS A 43 22.97 27.84 -18.15
CA LYS A 43 22.28 27.87 -16.84
C LYS A 43 22.97 27.05 -15.75
N VAL A 44 23.80 26.07 -16.11
CA VAL A 44 24.53 25.21 -15.17
C VAL A 44 25.90 25.79 -14.76
N LEU A 45 26.37 26.85 -15.44
CA LEU A 45 27.68 27.49 -15.19
C LEU A 45 27.65 28.71 -14.25
N GLN A 46 26.50 29.10 -13.69
CA GLN A 46 26.39 30.26 -12.78
C GLN A 46 26.13 29.98 -11.29
N ILE A 47 26.16 28.72 -10.81
CA ILE A 47 26.00 28.41 -9.36
C ILE A 47 27.25 27.73 -8.75
N LYS A 48 28.40 27.81 -9.42
CA LYS A 48 29.69 27.36 -8.87
C LYS A 48 30.71 28.49 -8.82
N LYS A 49 30.68 29.31 -7.76
CA LYS A 49 31.88 29.72 -7.00
C LYS A 49 31.57 30.72 -5.88
N ARG A 50 32.18 30.43 -4.73
CA ARG A 50 32.56 31.29 -3.58
C ARG A 50 31.52 31.50 -2.48
N SER A 51 31.68 30.72 -1.42
CA SER A 51 32.06 31.31 -0.13
C SER A 51 33.08 30.42 0.59
N ASN A 52 34.14 31.07 1.05
CA ASN A 52 35.30 30.48 1.71
C ASN A 52 34.96 29.97 3.12
N LEU A 53 35.73 28.98 3.57
CA LEU A 53 35.81 28.53 4.95
C LEU A 53 35.99 29.70 5.93
N LYS A 54 35.09 29.77 6.91
CA LYS A 54 35.45 30.09 8.30
C LYS A 54 34.85 29.01 9.19
N LYS A 55 35.73 28.32 9.92
CA LYS A 55 35.40 27.37 10.98
C LYS A 55 34.49 28.05 12.00
N ASN A 56 33.28 27.53 12.17
CA ASN A 56 32.52 27.68 13.40
C ASN A 56 31.97 26.29 13.75
N HIS A 57 32.39 25.79 14.91
CA HIS A 57 31.81 24.62 15.55
C HIS A 57 30.32 24.85 15.82
N ASN A 58 29.56 23.75 15.79
CA ASN A 58 28.12 23.61 16.10
C ASN A 58 27.14 23.84 14.94
N ILE A 59 27.04 22.84 14.05
CA ILE A 59 25.77 22.52 13.38
C ILE A 59 25.59 20.99 13.44
N ARG A 60 24.48 20.58 14.02
CA ARG A 60 24.05 19.20 14.30
C ARG A 60 24.12 18.32 13.04
N LYS A 61 24.79 17.18 13.14
CA LYS A 61 24.55 16.03 12.27
C LYS A 61 23.15 15.48 12.57
N MET A 62 22.17 15.77 11.72
CA MET A 62 21.09 14.84 11.43
C MET A 62 21.40 14.33 10.03
N GLU A 63 22.07 13.18 9.96
CA GLU A 63 22.21 12.43 8.71
C GLU A 63 20.83 11.80 8.44
N ASP A 64 19.96 12.51 7.73
CA ASP A 64 18.74 11.92 7.19
C ASP A 64 19.16 10.83 6.20
N ASN A 65 19.06 9.58 6.63
CA ASN A 65 19.43 8.43 5.83
C ASN A 65 18.33 8.19 4.78
N GLU A 66 18.32 8.99 3.71
CA GLU A 66 17.28 9.02 2.68
C GLU A 66 17.05 7.64 2.01
N SER A 67 18.01 6.72 2.08
CA SER A 67 17.94 5.35 1.54
C SER A 67 17.42 4.29 2.53
N SER A 68 16.84 4.68 3.66
CA SER A 68 16.29 3.76 4.66
C SER A 68 14.88 3.27 4.33
N PHE A 69 14.57 2.03 4.71
CA PHE A 69 13.28 1.38 4.47
C PHE A 69 12.24 1.75 5.53
N ILE A 70 10.97 1.75 5.11
CA ILE A 70 9.83 1.76 6.02
C ILE A 70 9.04 0.49 5.73
N ASP A 71 8.94 -0.40 6.71
CA ASP A 71 8.11 -1.60 6.62
C ASP A 71 6.68 -1.22 7.02
N ILE A 72 5.78 -1.15 6.03
CA ILE A 72 4.39 -0.72 6.27
C ILE A 72 3.52 -1.79 6.93
N GLY A 73 4.01 -3.03 7.06
CA GLY A 73 3.22 -4.14 7.58
C GLY A 73 4.10 -5.21 8.23
N SER A 74 4.10 -5.26 9.56
CA SER A 74 4.79 -6.28 10.34
C SER A 74 3.99 -6.71 11.56
N ASN A 75 3.78 -8.01 11.75
CA ASN A 75 2.98 -8.61 12.81
C ASN A 75 3.84 -8.91 14.05
N LEU A 76 4.47 -7.89 14.64
CA LEU A 76 5.42 -8.05 15.75
C LEU A 76 4.82 -8.61 17.05
N THR A 77 3.49 -8.70 17.13
CA THR A 77 2.75 -9.37 18.21
C THR A 77 2.66 -10.88 18.05
N ASP A 78 3.11 -11.43 16.93
CA ASP A 78 3.05 -12.86 16.66
C ASP A 78 3.96 -13.67 17.61
N LYS A 79 3.47 -14.82 18.05
CA LYS A 79 4.14 -15.67 19.04
C LYS A 79 5.45 -16.27 18.55
N MET A 80 5.74 -16.25 17.25
CA MET A 80 7.05 -16.66 16.73
C MET A 80 8.18 -15.75 17.24
N PHE A 81 7.92 -14.48 17.55
CA PHE A 81 8.89 -13.59 18.19
C PHE A 81 9.02 -13.83 19.70
N ASP A 82 8.01 -14.47 20.30
CA ASP A 82 8.13 -15.13 21.60
C ASP A 82 8.74 -16.54 21.49
N GLY A 83 9.25 -16.95 20.32
CA GLY A 83 9.85 -18.25 20.11
C GLY A 83 8.90 -19.45 20.22
N VAL A 84 7.61 -19.26 19.97
CA VAL A 84 6.60 -20.33 19.96
C VAL A 84 6.25 -20.71 18.51
N TYR A 85 6.61 -21.95 18.13
CA TYR A 85 6.35 -22.54 16.81
C TYR A 85 5.63 -23.89 17.00
N ASN A 86 4.41 -23.87 17.54
CA ASN A 86 3.69 -25.00 18.16
C ASN A 86 4.19 -25.39 19.57
N SER A 87 5.49 -25.26 19.82
CA SER A 87 6.12 -25.38 21.15
C SER A 87 7.13 -24.25 21.34
N LYS A 88 7.49 -23.95 22.59
CA LYS A 88 8.53 -22.97 22.91
C LYS A 88 9.90 -23.51 22.47
N LYS A 89 10.59 -22.77 21.61
CA LYS A 89 11.91 -23.12 21.04
C LYS A 89 13.01 -22.18 21.49
N HIS A 90 12.70 -20.91 21.70
CA HIS A 90 13.65 -19.94 22.22
C HIS A 90 12.94 -18.92 23.12
N GLU A 91 13.72 -18.15 23.88
CA GLU A 91 13.23 -17.00 24.63
C GLU A 91 12.65 -15.93 23.69
N ASN A 92 11.94 -14.92 24.23
CA ASN A 92 11.57 -13.79 23.38
C ASN A 92 12.84 -13.12 22.85
N ASP A 93 12.93 -12.94 21.53
CA ASP A 93 14.10 -12.38 20.85
C ASP A 93 13.75 -11.12 20.05
N LEU A 94 12.63 -10.48 20.36
CA LEU A 94 12.13 -9.33 19.61
C LEU A 94 13.14 -8.18 19.59
N GLN A 95 13.87 -7.94 20.69
CA GLN A 95 14.97 -6.95 20.70
C GLN A 95 16.01 -7.25 19.60
N ASN A 96 16.40 -8.51 19.43
CA ASN A 96 17.39 -8.91 18.43
C ASN A 96 16.83 -8.76 17.00
N VAL A 97 15.55 -9.08 16.80
CA VAL A 97 14.83 -8.84 15.53
C VAL A 97 14.85 -7.36 15.16
N LEU A 98 14.56 -6.48 16.12
CA LEU A 98 14.56 -5.03 15.91
C LEU A 98 15.98 -4.48 15.69
N ASN A 99 17.00 -5.02 16.39
CA ASN A 99 18.40 -4.69 16.16
C ASN A 99 18.81 -5.03 14.72
N ARG A 100 18.46 -6.24 14.25
CA ARG A 100 18.72 -6.64 12.86
C ARG A 100 18.02 -5.73 11.85
N ALA A 101 16.78 -5.33 12.12
CA ALA A 101 16.06 -4.38 11.26
C ALA A 101 16.81 -3.03 11.16
N LYS A 102 17.19 -2.43 12.30
CA LYS A 102 17.96 -1.17 12.33
C LYS A 102 19.30 -1.30 11.62
N ASN A 103 20.03 -2.38 11.88
CA ASN A 103 21.34 -2.65 11.26
C ASN A 103 21.27 -2.88 9.74
N ASN A 104 20.07 -3.16 9.20
CA ASN A 104 19.80 -3.31 7.76
C ASN A 104 18.98 -2.13 7.21
N ASN A 105 19.16 -0.94 7.78
CA ASN A 105 18.57 0.32 7.33
C ASN A 105 17.03 0.35 7.33
N VAL A 106 16.35 -0.45 8.16
CA VAL A 106 14.93 -0.22 8.45
C VAL A 106 14.85 0.93 9.43
N ASP A 107 14.17 2.01 9.05
CA ASP A 107 14.03 3.23 9.83
C ASP A 107 12.67 3.32 10.54
N LYS A 108 11.61 2.72 9.98
CA LYS A 108 10.29 2.68 10.61
C LYS A 108 9.58 1.37 10.32
N ILE A 109 8.77 0.91 11.27
CA ILE A 109 7.90 -0.26 11.14
C ILE A 109 6.51 0.13 11.61
N ILE A 110 5.50 -0.17 10.79
CA ILE A 110 4.10 -0.14 11.22
C ILE A 110 3.72 -1.56 11.66
N ILE A 111 3.40 -1.69 12.95
CA ILE A 111 2.90 -2.93 13.54
C ILE A 111 1.43 -3.08 13.16
N THR A 112 1.14 -4.11 12.37
CA THR A 112 -0.22 -4.43 11.95
C THR A 112 -1.01 -4.92 13.16
N CYS A 113 -2.11 -4.23 13.47
CA CYS A 113 -3.05 -4.64 14.50
C CYS A 113 -4.33 -5.14 13.83
N THR A 114 -4.74 -6.36 14.16
CA THR A 114 -5.91 -7.02 13.56
C THR A 114 -7.15 -7.01 14.46
N CYS A 115 -7.02 -6.54 15.71
CA CYS A 115 -8.13 -6.26 16.63
C CYS A 115 -7.72 -5.36 17.80
N LEU A 116 -8.70 -4.98 18.64
CA LEU A 116 -8.48 -4.08 19.79
C LEU A 116 -7.44 -4.62 20.79
N ALA A 117 -7.46 -5.94 21.07
CA ALA A 117 -6.52 -6.56 22.00
C ALA A 117 -5.08 -6.56 21.47
N GLU A 118 -4.89 -6.59 20.16
CA GLU A 118 -3.56 -6.49 19.55
C GLU A 118 -2.99 -5.08 19.62
N ILE A 119 -3.82 -4.03 19.53
CA ILE A 119 -3.36 -2.65 19.74
C ILE A 119 -2.68 -2.53 21.11
N ASP A 120 -3.25 -3.11 22.16
CA ASP A 120 -2.65 -3.08 23.51
C ASP A 120 -1.34 -3.85 23.62
N LYS A 121 -1.20 -4.97 22.90
CA LYS A 121 0.08 -5.70 22.84
C LYS A 121 1.13 -4.91 22.08
N SER A 122 0.77 -4.33 20.94
CA SER A 122 1.66 -3.50 20.11
C SER A 122 2.12 -2.24 20.84
N LEU A 123 1.24 -1.62 21.64
CA LEU A 123 1.61 -0.47 22.47
C LEU A 123 2.66 -0.85 23.54
N LYS A 124 2.52 -2.03 24.17
CA LYS A 124 3.55 -2.52 25.11
C LYS A 124 4.89 -2.77 24.42
N ILE A 125 4.87 -3.29 23.19
CA ILE A 125 6.08 -3.44 22.37
C ILE A 125 6.71 -2.06 22.14
N CYS A 126 5.93 -1.05 21.77
CA CYS A 126 6.43 0.31 21.56
C CYS A 126 7.01 0.92 22.85
N GLU A 127 6.32 0.78 23.99
CA GLU A 127 6.79 1.26 25.29
C GLU A 127 8.11 0.60 25.71
N THR A 128 8.26 -0.69 25.42
CA THR A 128 9.45 -1.47 25.80
C THR A 128 10.65 -1.19 24.88
N TYR A 129 10.43 -1.18 23.56
CA TYR A 129 11.52 -1.25 22.58
C TYR A 129 11.77 0.04 21.80
N ASP A 130 10.83 0.99 21.85
CA ASP A 130 10.94 2.30 21.20
C ASP A 130 10.23 3.39 22.02
N PRO A 131 10.58 3.63 23.30
CA PRO A 131 9.86 4.58 24.15
C PRO A 131 9.83 6.01 23.58
N GLU A 132 10.84 6.39 22.79
CA GLU A 132 10.93 7.71 22.14
C GLU A 132 9.96 7.92 20.98
N GLY A 133 9.42 6.84 20.38
CA GLY A 133 8.42 6.95 19.32
C GLY A 133 8.95 7.38 17.97
N LYS A 134 10.09 6.82 17.57
CA LYS A 134 10.75 7.16 16.30
C LYS A 134 10.82 5.99 15.33
N PHE A 135 10.56 4.77 15.80
CA PHE A 135 10.82 3.53 15.06
C PHE A 135 9.56 2.68 14.88
N LEU A 136 8.71 2.56 15.90
CA LEU A 136 7.55 1.68 15.90
C LEU A 136 6.23 2.46 15.94
N TYR A 137 5.36 2.17 14.98
CA TYR A 137 4.04 2.75 14.78
C TYR A 137 3.01 1.63 14.67
N LEU A 138 1.72 1.98 14.66
CA LEU A 138 0.63 1.01 14.68
C LEU A 138 -0.47 1.39 13.69
N SER A 139 -1.16 0.37 13.19
CA SER A 139 -2.51 0.51 12.64
C SER A 139 -3.56 0.36 13.76
N ALA A 140 -4.78 0.85 13.56
CA ALA A 140 -5.91 0.55 14.44
C ALA A 140 -7.16 0.16 13.63
N GLY A 141 -7.65 -1.05 13.85
CA GLY A 141 -8.76 -1.62 13.10
C GLY A 141 -8.99 -3.09 13.47
N VAL A 142 -9.97 -3.69 12.82
CA VAL A 142 -10.38 -5.08 12.97
C VAL A 142 -10.35 -5.75 11.61
N HIS A 143 -9.51 -6.77 11.51
CA HIS A 143 -9.31 -7.57 10.30
C HIS A 143 -10.58 -8.36 9.96
N PRO A 144 -10.89 -8.62 8.67
CA PRO A 144 -12.03 -9.42 8.25
C PRO A 144 -12.25 -10.71 9.06
N THR A 145 -11.19 -11.45 9.40
CA THR A 145 -11.33 -12.70 10.17
C THR A 145 -11.72 -12.51 11.64
N ASN A 146 -11.55 -11.29 12.16
CA ASN A 146 -11.81 -10.94 13.56
C ASN A 146 -13.08 -10.09 13.71
N CYS A 147 -13.83 -9.82 12.63
CA CYS A 147 -15.06 -9.03 12.69
C CYS A 147 -16.12 -9.61 13.64
N TYR A 148 -16.00 -10.88 14.03
CA TYR A 148 -16.85 -11.44 15.07
C TYR A 148 -16.64 -10.85 16.46
N GLU A 149 -15.58 -10.08 16.70
CA GLU A 149 -15.38 -9.36 17.96
C GLU A 149 -16.44 -8.28 18.21
N PHE A 150 -17.04 -7.72 17.14
CA PHE A 150 -18.17 -6.81 17.27
C PHE A 150 -19.45 -7.51 17.76
N ILE A 151 -19.62 -8.79 17.43
CA ILE A 151 -20.85 -9.53 17.73
C ILE A 151 -20.73 -10.41 18.96
N ASP A 152 -21.87 -10.82 19.53
CA ASP A 152 -21.88 -11.97 20.44
C ASP A 152 -21.64 -13.29 19.72
N LYS A 153 -20.93 -14.22 20.37
CA LYS A 153 -20.60 -15.56 19.85
C LYS A 153 -21.82 -16.46 19.60
N ASN A 154 -23.01 -16.02 19.97
CA ASN A 154 -24.25 -16.76 19.74
C ASN A 154 -24.88 -16.35 18.40
N LYS A 155 -25.46 -17.33 17.70
CA LYS A 155 -26.31 -17.15 16.50
C LYS A 155 -25.59 -16.57 15.26
N HIS A 156 -24.39 -17.08 14.95
CA HIS A 156 -23.62 -16.64 13.78
C HIS A 156 -24.39 -16.75 12.46
N GLU A 157 -25.12 -17.84 12.22
CA GLU A 157 -25.90 -18.05 11.00
C GLU A 157 -27.02 -17.02 10.84
N GLU A 158 -27.77 -16.75 11.91
CA GLU A 158 -28.84 -15.73 11.92
C GLU A 158 -28.26 -14.34 11.60
N LYS A 159 -27.10 -14.00 12.19
CA LYS A 159 -26.42 -12.73 11.96
C LYS A 159 -25.91 -12.58 10.53
N GLU A 160 -25.40 -13.64 9.91
CA GLU A 160 -25.00 -13.62 8.49
C GLU A 160 -26.21 -13.39 7.58
N ILE A 161 -27.35 -14.05 7.84
CA ILE A 161 -28.58 -13.85 7.07
C ILE A 161 -29.07 -12.40 7.19
N ILE A 162 -29.02 -11.83 8.39
CA ILE A 162 -29.37 -10.42 8.62
C ILE A 162 -28.39 -9.52 7.87
N ALA A 163 -27.08 -9.69 8.04
CA ALA A 163 -26.06 -8.88 7.39
C ALA A 163 -26.15 -8.96 5.85
N LYS A 164 -26.54 -10.11 5.30
CA LYS A 164 -26.82 -10.26 3.86
C LYS A 164 -27.97 -9.37 3.41
N LYS A 165 -29.11 -9.40 4.11
CA LYS A 165 -30.28 -8.56 3.79
C LYS A 165 -29.93 -7.07 3.90
N GLU A 166 -29.23 -6.69 4.95
CA GLU A 166 -28.75 -5.32 5.14
C GLU A 166 -27.84 -4.86 4.00
N TYR A 167 -26.93 -5.73 3.53
CA TYR A 167 -26.07 -5.44 2.37
C TYR A 167 -26.87 -5.32 1.06
N GLU A 168 -27.88 -6.16 0.84
CA GLU A 168 -28.77 -6.06 -0.33
C GLU A 168 -29.54 -4.73 -0.33
N GLU A 169 -30.03 -4.29 0.83
CA GLU A 169 -30.66 -2.98 1.02
C GLU A 169 -29.67 -1.82 0.78
N PHE A 170 -28.45 -1.93 1.32
CA PHE A 170 -27.37 -0.96 1.10
C PHE A 170 -27.07 -0.79 -0.39
N ILE A 171 -26.88 -1.88 -1.14
CA ILE A 171 -26.63 -1.81 -2.58
C ILE A 171 -27.83 -1.23 -3.34
N LYS A 172 -29.06 -1.58 -2.94
CA LYS A 172 -30.27 -1.04 -3.56
C LYS A 172 -30.37 0.48 -3.36
N TYR A 173 -30.04 0.99 -2.18
CA TYR A 173 -30.03 2.41 -1.88
C TYR A 173 -29.13 3.18 -2.85
N PHE A 174 -27.85 2.81 -2.95
CA PHE A 174 -26.90 3.53 -3.83
C PHE A 174 -27.17 3.36 -5.33
N LYS A 175 -27.79 2.25 -5.76
CA LYS A 175 -28.27 2.11 -7.14
C LYS A 175 -29.40 3.07 -7.47
N ASN A 176 -30.36 3.26 -6.56
CA ASN A 176 -31.48 4.17 -6.78
C ASN A 176 -31.01 5.63 -6.83
N GLU A 177 -30.11 6.03 -5.94
CA GLU A 177 -29.52 7.37 -5.92
C GLU A 177 -28.79 7.71 -7.24
N GLN A 178 -28.04 6.76 -7.81
CA GLN A 178 -27.41 6.94 -9.13
C GLN A 178 -28.43 7.15 -10.25
N VAL A 179 -29.57 6.44 -10.20
CA VAL A 179 -30.67 6.59 -11.18
C VAL A 179 -31.38 7.93 -11.03
N GLU A 180 -31.57 8.43 -9.80
CA GLU A 180 -32.21 9.72 -9.57
C GLU A 180 -31.31 10.89 -10.01
N ASN A 181 -30.01 10.83 -9.69
CA ASN A 181 -29.04 11.84 -10.11
C ASN A 181 -28.92 11.93 -11.65
N SER A 182 -28.84 10.78 -12.34
CA SER A 182 -28.80 10.75 -13.81
C SER A 182 -30.10 11.23 -14.48
N LYS A 183 -31.25 11.12 -13.81
CA LYS A 183 -32.52 11.71 -14.29
C LYS A 183 -32.56 13.23 -14.10
N MET A 184 -32.04 13.75 -12.97
CA MET A 184 -31.98 15.20 -12.72
C MET A 184 -31.03 15.91 -13.70
N GLU A 185 -29.90 15.30 -14.06
CA GLU A 185 -28.97 15.83 -15.07
C GLU A 185 -29.62 15.93 -16.47
N ASN A 186 -30.48 14.98 -16.84
CA ASN A 186 -31.20 15.01 -18.11
C ASN A 186 -32.35 16.05 -18.14
N GLY A 187 -32.84 16.49 -16.98
CA GLY A 187 -33.89 17.52 -16.85
C GLY A 187 -33.38 18.95 -16.82
N ASN A 188 -32.12 19.18 -16.41
CA ASN A 188 -31.51 20.51 -16.28
C ASN A 188 -30.34 20.68 -17.25
N LYS A 189 -30.63 20.85 -18.54
CA LYS A 189 -29.63 21.28 -19.53
C LYS A 189 -29.33 22.78 -19.36
N LYS A 190 -28.59 23.15 -18.31
CA LYS A 190 -27.79 24.39 -18.26
C LYS A 190 -26.35 24.00 -17.96
N ILE A 191 -25.48 24.43 -18.88
CA ILE A 191 -24.05 24.13 -18.96
C ILE A 191 -23.34 24.54 -17.67
N CYS A 192 -22.88 23.56 -16.89
CA CYS A 192 -21.82 23.65 -15.88
C CYS A 192 -21.12 22.28 -15.78
N ASP A 193 -19.83 22.27 -15.46
CA ASP A 193 -18.88 21.15 -15.58
C ASP A 193 -19.27 19.87 -14.82
N GLY A 194 -19.88 18.92 -15.53
CA GLY A 194 -20.68 17.79 -15.01
C GLY A 194 -19.97 16.60 -14.32
N GLU A 195 -18.68 16.66 -13.96
CA GLU A 195 -18.04 15.60 -13.15
C GLU A 195 -17.68 16.04 -11.73
N LYS A 196 -17.55 17.35 -11.47
CA LYS A 196 -17.21 17.87 -10.13
C LYS A 196 -18.42 17.97 -9.21
N ASP A 197 -19.60 18.23 -9.76
CA ASP A 197 -20.81 18.50 -8.95
C ASP A 197 -21.45 17.22 -8.38
N MET A 198 -21.39 16.10 -9.09
CA MET A 198 -22.02 14.83 -8.67
C MET A 198 -21.22 14.10 -7.57
N ASN A 199 -19.89 14.22 -7.58
CA ASN A 199 -19.03 13.76 -6.48
C ASN A 199 -19.30 14.56 -5.19
N ASN A 200 -19.55 15.85 -5.30
CA ASN A 200 -19.78 16.76 -4.17
C ASN A 200 -21.12 16.47 -3.47
N LEU A 201 -22.18 16.07 -4.21
CA LEU A 201 -23.49 15.76 -3.62
C LEU A 201 -23.52 14.42 -2.86
N ASN A 202 -22.90 13.37 -3.43
CA ASN A 202 -22.75 12.08 -2.74
C ASN A 202 -21.84 12.20 -1.51
N GLU A 203 -20.77 13.01 -1.59
CA GLU A 203 -19.89 13.33 -0.47
C GLU A 203 -20.66 14.02 0.66
N ILE A 204 -21.50 15.03 0.36
CA ILE A 204 -22.34 15.70 1.36
C ILE A 204 -23.38 14.75 1.99
N LEU A 205 -24.00 13.85 1.20
CA LEU A 205 -24.95 12.86 1.69
C LEU A 205 -24.28 11.82 2.59
N LEU A 206 -23.10 11.32 2.21
CA LEU A 206 -22.33 10.36 2.99
C LEU A 206 -21.74 11.02 4.24
N GLU A 207 -21.23 12.25 4.15
CA GLU A 207 -20.73 13.01 5.31
C GLU A 207 -21.83 13.31 6.34
N LYS A 208 -23.09 13.51 5.91
CA LYS A 208 -24.24 13.73 6.81
C LYS A 208 -24.84 12.43 7.38
N ASN A 209 -24.68 11.29 6.72
CA ASN A 209 -25.36 10.04 7.07
C ASN A 209 -24.53 9.03 7.88
N LEU A 210 -23.30 9.31 8.32
CA LEU A 210 -22.52 8.25 8.99
C LEU A 210 -23.10 7.78 10.33
N ASP A 211 -23.93 8.56 11.00
CA ASP A 211 -24.65 8.07 12.18
C ASP A 211 -25.57 6.88 11.83
N THR A 212 -26.01 6.80 10.57
CA THR A 212 -26.86 5.73 10.02
C THR A 212 -26.38 5.30 8.62
N ILE A 213 -25.57 4.25 8.53
CA ILE A 213 -25.20 3.67 7.22
C ILE A 213 -26.45 3.03 6.59
N PRO A 214 -26.86 3.41 5.37
CA PRO A 214 -28.06 2.88 4.74
C PRO A 214 -28.10 1.35 4.72
N GLY A 215 -29.24 0.75 5.06
CA GLY A 215 -29.44 -0.71 5.11
C GLY A 215 -28.82 -1.43 6.32
N PHE A 216 -27.73 -0.93 6.91
CA PHE A 216 -27.06 -1.59 8.04
C PHE A 216 -27.56 -1.10 9.40
N LYS A 217 -27.83 -2.04 10.33
CA LYS A 217 -28.16 -1.74 11.72
C LYS A 217 -27.03 -2.15 12.66
N TYR A 218 -26.60 -1.22 13.50
CA TYR A 218 -25.56 -1.45 14.51
C TYR A 218 -26.14 -1.28 15.91
N ASN A 219 -25.99 -2.32 16.74
CA ASN A 219 -26.47 -2.32 18.12
C ASN A 219 -25.50 -1.56 19.05
N GLU A 220 -25.82 -1.50 20.34
CA GLU A 220 -24.98 -0.80 21.33
C GLU A 220 -23.59 -1.42 21.46
N LYS A 221 -23.48 -2.75 21.42
CA LYS A 221 -22.19 -3.46 21.49
C LYS A 221 -21.29 -3.14 20.29
N ASP A 222 -21.86 -3.09 19.08
CA ASP A 222 -21.13 -2.71 17.88
C ASP A 222 -20.53 -1.31 18.05
N LYS A 223 -21.35 -0.37 18.51
CA LYS A 223 -20.97 1.03 18.76
C LYS A 223 -19.93 1.15 19.87
N GLU A 224 -20.09 0.39 20.96
CA GLU A 224 -19.14 0.35 22.07
C GLU A 224 -17.76 -0.14 21.61
N TYR A 225 -17.71 -1.20 20.81
CA TYR A 225 -16.44 -1.70 20.28
C TYR A 225 -15.76 -0.66 19.36
N LEU A 226 -16.53 0.01 18.49
CA LEU A 226 -16.01 1.09 17.64
C LEU A 226 -15.52 2.29 18.48
N GLU A 227 -16.24 2.65 19.54
CA GLU A 227 -15.86 3.72 20.47
C GLU A 227 -14.57 3.35 21.22
N ASN A 228 -14.36 2.08 21.57
CA ASN A 228 -13.12 1.61 22.17
C ASN A 228 -11.92 1.74 21.21
N LEU A 229 -12.09 1.42 19.92
CA LEU A 229 -11.06 1.67 18.89
C LEU A 229 -10.76 3.17 18.76
N LYS A 230 -11.80 3.99 18.67
CA LYS A 230 -11.68 5.46 18.63
C LYS A 230 -10.92 6.00 19.85
N ASN A 231 -11.21 5.50 21.05
CA ASN A 231 -10.52 5.88 22.27
C ASN A 231 -9.02 5.55 22.23
N LYS A 232 -8.62 4.41 21.64
CA LYS A 232 -7.20 4.11 21.41
C LYS A 232 -6.55 5.12 20.46
N ILE A 233 -7.22 5.44 19.34
CA ILE A 233 -6.71 6.39 18.35
C ILE A 233 -6.51 7.79 18.97
N ILE A 234 -7.47 8.26 19.77
CA ILE A 234 -7.39 9.55 20.49
C ILE A 234 -6.25 9.55 21.51
N LYS A 235 -6.11 8.45 22.27
CA LYS A 235 -5.12 8.36 23.35
C LYS A 235 -3.68 8.25 22.84
N TYR A 236 -3.46 7.65 21.67
CA TYR A 236 -2.13 7.38 21.12
C TYR A 236 -1.94 7.97 19.71
N PRO A 237 -2.13 9.30 19.51
CA PRO A 237 -2.20 9.91 18.19
C PRO A 237 -0.84 9.93 17.46
N ASN A 238 0.27 9.82 18.19
CA ASN A 238 1.63 9.76 17.63
C ASN A 238 2.08 8.33 17.31
N ARG A 239 1.35 7.32 17.78
CA ARG A 239 1.65 5.90 17.52
C ARG A 239 0.76 5.32 16.43
N ILE A 240 -0.52 5.67 16.44
CA ILE A 240 -1.49 5.15 15.47
C ILE A 240 -1.50 6.05 14.23
N VAL A 241 -1.06 5.48 13.10
CA VAL A 241 -0.78 6.22 11.86
C VAL A 241 -1.74 5.93 10.72
N CYS A 242 -2.56 4.88 10.84
CA CYS A 242 -3.56 4.50 9.85
C CYS A 242 -4.74 3.74 10.49
N ILE A 243 -5.87 3.69 9.78
CA ILE A 243 -7.00 2.82 10.11
C ILE A 243 -6.81 1.49 9.39
N GLY A 244 -6.71 0.41 10.14
CA GLY A 244 -6.44 -0.92 9.60
C GLY A 244 -5.86 -1.87 10.66
N GLU A 245 -5.74 -3.15 10.38
CA GLU A 245 -6.04 -3.77 9.10
C GLU A 245 -7.56 -3.98 8.93
N ILE A 246 -8.16 -3.43 7.87
CA ILE A 246 -9.60 -3.57 7.58
C ILE A 246 -9.82 -4.00 6.14
N GLY A 247 -10.91 -4.70 5.82
CA GLY A 247 -11.18 -5.12 4.45
C GLY A 247 -11.91 -6.46 4.39
N LEU A 248 -11.62 -7.27 3.37
CA LEU A 248 -12.33 -8.51 3.06
C LEU A 248 -11.36 -9.67 2.73
N ASP A 249 -11.55 -10.84 3.33
CA ASP A 249 -10.84 -12.08 3.03
C ASP A 249 -11.84 -13.22 2.79
N PHE A 250 -12.13 -13.49 1.51
CA PHE A 250 -13.08 -14.55 1.12
C PHE A 250 -12.43 -15.95 1.06
N ASP A 251 -11.12 -16.07 1.27
CA ASP A 251 -10.45 -17.36 1.46
C ASP A 251 -10.50 -17.81 2.93
N ARG A 252 -11.07 -16.99 3.82
CA ARG A 252 -11.11 -17.20 5.27
C ARG A 252 -12.53 -17.14 5.86
N LEU A 253 -13.54 -17.52 5.07
CA LEU A 253 -14.95 -17.48 5.48
C LEU A 253 -15.27 -18.38 6.69
N TYR A 254 -14.43 -19.38 6.97
CA TYR A 254 -14.56 -20.23 8.16
C TYR A 254 -14.21 -19.48 9.46
N PHE A 255 -13.45 -18.39 9.41
CA PHE A 255 -13.18 -17.54 10.56
C PHE A 255 -14.25 -16.46 10.73
N CYS A 256 -14.68 -15.82 9.64
CA CYS A 256 -15.76 -14.85 9.66
C CYS A 256 -16.52 -14.85 8.34
N SER A 257 -17.85 -14.90 8.41
CA SER A 257 -18.71 -15.03 7.24
C SER A 257 -18.74 -13.77 6.37
N LYS A 258 -19.06 -13.95 5.08
CA LYS A 258 -18.88 -12.93 4.04
C LYS A 258 -19.60 -11.62 4.36
N TYR A 259 -20.87 -11.68 4.72
CA TYR A 259 -21.65 -10.46 4.91
C TYR A 259 -21.35 -9.78 6.25
N ILE A 260 -20.89 -10.53 7.25
CA ILE A 260 -20.32 -9.96 8.48
C ILE A 260 -19.02 -9.21 8.20
N GLN A 261 -18.12 -9.77 7.39
CA GLN A 261 -16.91 -9.04 6.96
C GLN A 261 -17.27 -7.72 6.27
N ILE A 262 -18.22 -7.75 5.32
CA ILE A 262 -18.70 -6.56 4.60
C ILE A 262 -19.27 -5.51 5.56
N LYS A 263 -20.17 -5.92 6.46
CA LYS A 263 -20.83 -5.04 7.43
C LYS A 263 -19.83 -4.26 8.27
N TYR A 264 -18.82 -4.94 8.80
CA TYR A 264 -17.84 -4.32 9.69
C TYR A 264 -16.64 -3.70 8.96
N PHE A 265 -16.38 -4.05 7.70
CA PHE A 265 -15.51 -3.25 6.86
C PHE A 265 -16.10 -1.86 6.64
N ILE A 266 -17.37 -1.78 6.22
CA ILE A 266 -18.08 -0.51 6.00
C ILE A 266 -18.19 0.28 7.31
N PHE A 267 -18.51 -0.37 8.43
CA PHE A 267 -18.65 0.30 9.73
C PHE A 267 -17.37 1.02 10.18
N GLN A 268 -16.21 0.42 9.92
CA GLN A 268 -14.91 0.97 10.31
C GLN A 268 -14.47 2.17 9.46
N LEU A 269 -15.07 2.38 8.28
CA LEU A 269 -14.83 3.59 7.47
C LEU A 269 -15.25 4.88 8.22
N LYS A 270 -16.12 4.79 9.24
CA LYS A 270 -16.41 5.90 10.15
C LYS A 270 -15.15 6.45 10.81
N LEU A 271 -14.21 5.57 11.22
CA LEU A 271 -12.95 6.00 11.84
C LEU A 271 -12.06 6.76 10.84
N VAL A 272 -12.06 6.34 9.57
CA VAL A 272 -11.28 7.00 8.50
C VAL A 272 -11.73 8.45 8.36
N GLN A 273 -13.04 8.67 8.29
CA GLN A 273 -13.60 10.01 8.19
C GLN A 273 -13.35 10.86 9.43
N MET A 274 -13.53 10.28 10.63
CA MET A 274 -13.37 11.02 11.88
C MET A 274 -11.93 11.50 12.10
N PHE A 275 -10.94 10.68 11.75
CA PHE A 275 -9.54 10.96 12.07
C PHE A 275 -8.71 11.45 10.89
N ASN A 276 -9.26 11.46 9.68
CA ASN A 276 -8.55 11.81 8.45
C ASN A 276 -7.24 11.01 8.27
N LEU A 277 -7.24 9.76 8.71
CA LEU A 277 -6.09 8.85 8.61
C LEU A 277 -6.17 8.00 7.34
N PRO A 278 -5.03 7.62 6.73
CA PRO A 278 -5.01 6.72 5.60
C PRO A 278 -5.45 5.31 6.01
N MET A 279 -5.90 4.53 5.03
CA MET A 279 -6.37 3.15 5.24
C MET A 279 -5.28 2.12 4.96
N PHE A 280 -5.20 1.09 5.81
CA PHE A 280 -4.39 -0.12 5.59
C PHE A 280 -5.34 -1.28 5.32
N LEU A 281 -5.47 -1.66 4.03
CA LEU A 281 -6.60 -2.41 3.48
C LEU A 281 -6.22 -3.85 3.15
N HIS A 282 -6.99 -4.81 3.66
CA HIS A 282 -6.88 -6.22 3.30
C HIS A 282 -7.83 -6.56 2.15
N MET A 283 -7.32 -7.25 1.13
CA MET A 283 -8.13 -7.76 0.03
C MET A 283 -7.63 -9.13 -0.42
N ARG A 284 -8.47 -10.16 -0.28
CA ARG A 284 -8.20 -11.51 -0.79
C ARG A 284 -9.45 -12.17 -1.36
N ASN A 285 -9.36 -12.54 -2.65
CA ASN A 285 -10.41 -13.24 -3.41
C ASN A 285 -11.78 -12.55 -3.33
N CYS A 286 -11.78 -11.22 -3.28
CA CYS A 286 -12.97 -10.42 -2.97
C CYS A 286 -13.05 -9.13 -3.80
N SER A 287 -12.21 -8.98 -4.82
CA SER A 287 -12.00 -7.74 -5.59
C SER A 287 -13.32 -7.11 -6.08
N GLU A 288 -14.22 -7.88 -6.66
CA GLU A 288 -15.52 -7.37 -7.13
C GLU A 288 -16.36 -6.75 -5.99
N THR A 289 -16.42 -7.40 -4.82
CA THR A 289 -17.18 -6.87 -3.68
C THR A 289 -16.44 -5.72 -3.00
N PHE A 290 -15.11 -5.82 -2.94
CA PHE A 290 -14.25 -4.79 -2.37
C PHE A 290 -14.41 -3.47 -3.15
N PHE A 291 -14.20 -3.47 -4.47
CA PHE A 291 -14.29 -2.26 -5.28
C PHE A 291 -15.70 -1.68 -5.36
N LYS A 292 -16.77 -2.50 -5.29
CA LYS A 292 -18.14 -1.97 -5.13
C LYS A 292 -18.29 -1.09 -3.89
N ILE A 293 -17.64 -1.45 -2.78
CA ILE A 293 -17.65 -0.66 -1.55
C ILE A 293 -16.74 0.57 -1.69
N VAL A 294 -15.53 0.37 -2.24
CA VAL A 294 -14.59 1.49 -2.48
C VAL A 294 -15.20 2.55 -3.39
N ASP A 295 -15.96 2.17 -4.42
CA ASP A 295 -16.62 3.10 -5.34
C ASP A 295 -17.70 3.93 -4.63
N ILE A 296 -18.49 3.32 -3.74
CA ILE A 296 -19.49 4.04 -2.95
C ILE A 296 -18.82 5.06 -2.02
N TYR A 297 -17.69 4.70 -1.42
CA TYR A 297 -16.95 5.56 -0.48
C TYR A 297 -15.74 6.26 -1.11
N LYS A 298 -15.72 6.41 -2.44
CA LYS A 298 -14.52 6.82 -3.20
C LYS A 298 -13.89 8.12 -2.68
N PHE A 299 -14.71 9.07 -2.24
CA PHE A 299 -14.26 10.33 -1.66
C PHE A 299 -13.33 10.13 -0.45
N LEU A 300 -13.60 9.16 0.44
CA LEU A 300 -12.73 8.85 1.58
C LEU A 300 -11.37 8.34 1.12
N PHE A 301 -11.34 7.51 0.08
CA PHE A 301 -10.09 6.96 -0.47
C PHE A 301 -9.28 8.03 -1.16
N GLU A 302 -9.90 8.91 -1.95
CA GLU A 302 -9.18 10.00 -2.62
C GLU A 302 -8.65 11.06 -1.63
N LYS A 303 -9.44 11.39 -0.61
CA LYS A 303 -9.11 12.39 0.43
C LYS A 303 -8.02 11.89 1.38
N ASN A 304 -8.17 10.68 1.90
CA ASN A 304 -7.31 10.17 2.97
C ASN A 304 -6.17 9.29 2.46
N GLY A 305 -6.36 8.67 1.29
CA GLY A 305 -5.47 7.64 0.77
C GLY A 305 -5.65 6.29 1.44
N GLY A 306 -5.14 5.26 0.79
CA GLY A 306 -5.05 3.92 1.37
C GLY A 306 -4.00 3.08 0.67
N VAL A 307 -3.65 1.96 1.26
CA VAL A 307 -2.84 0.91 0.64
C VAL A 307 -3.59 -0.40 0.68
N ILE A 308 -3.72 -1.07 -0.46
CA ILE A 308 -4.05 -2.50 -0.50
C ILE A 308 -2.76 -3.23 -0.18
N HIS A 309 -2.63 -3.67 1.07
CA HIS A 309 -1.41 -4.30 1.56
C HIS A 309 -1.34 -5.76 1.09
N SER A 310 -0.13 -6.32 1.09
CA SER A 310 0.16 -7.70 0.75
C SER A 310 -0.55 -8.14 -0.55
N PHE A 311 -0.45 -7.33 -1.61
CA PHE A 311 -1.21 -7.55 -2.84
C PHE A 311 -0.80 -8.86 -3.52
N THR A 312 -1.76 -9.77 -3.72
CA THR A 312 -1.53 -11.07 -4.39
C THR A 312 -2.50 -11.32 -5.55
N ASP A 313 -3.28 -10.32 -5.94
CA ASP A 313 -4.23 -10.42 -7.05
C ASP A 313 -3.53 -10.27 -8.41
N LYS A 314 -4.31 -10.25 -9.47
CA LYS A 314 -3.85 -10.29 -10.85
C LYS A 314 -3.58 -8.89 -11.43
N GLU A 315 -2.93 -8.86 -12.59
CA GLU A 315 -2.57 -7.62 -13.31
C GLU A 315 -3.80 -6.76 -13.66
N ASP A 316 -4.93 -7.37 -13.99
CA ASP A 316 -6.19 -6.66 -14.27
C ASP A 316 -6.65 -5.81 -13.09
N ILE A 317 -6.48 -6.30 -11.85
CA ILE A 317 -6.79 -5.51 -10.65
C ILE A 317 -5.83 -4.32 -10.50
N VAL A 318 -4.55 -4.48 -10.86
CA VAL A 318 -3.61 -3.34 -10.88
C VAL A 318 -4.08 -2.27 -11.86
N HIS A 319 -4.56 -2.65 -13.06
CA HIS A 319 -5.13 -1.70 -14.03
C HIS A 319 -6.37 -1.00 -13.50
N ILE A 320 -7.29 -1.72 -12.83
CA ILE A 320 -8.47 -1.12 -12.18
C ILE A 320 -8.03 -0.06 -11.15
N ILE A 321 -7.04 -0.38 -10.31
CA ILE A 321 -6.55 0.55 -9.28
C ILE A 321 -6.02 1.83 -9.92
N VAL A 322 -5.12 1.69 -10.90
CA VAL A 322 -4.43 2.81 -11.56
C VAL A 322 -5.39 3.71 -12.34
N GLN A 323 -6.40 3.13 -12.99
CA GLN A 323 -7.33 3.88 -13.84
C GLN A 323 -8.38 4.62 -13.02
N ASN A 324 -8.84 4.04 -11.91
CA ASN A 324 -10.06 4.50 -11.24
C ASN A 324 -9.83 5.25 -9.93
N TYR A 325 -8.69 5.10 -9.26
CA TYR A 325 -8.50 5.66 -7.92
C TYR A 325 -7.26 6.55 -7.81
N LYS A 326 -7.44 7.69 -7.16
CA LYS A 326 -6.34 8.56 -6.72
C LYS A 326 -5.96 8.17 -5.29
N ASN A 327 -4.66 8.15 -4.99
CA ASN A 327 -4.12 7.85 -3.66
C ASN A 327 -4.40 6.44 -3.11
N LEU A 328 -4.70 5.46 -3.99
CA LEU A 328 -4.75 4.05 -3.61
C LEU A 328 -3.44 3.36 -4.01
N TYR A 329 -2.62 3.06 -3.02
CA TYR A 329 -1.30 2.45 -3.15
C TYR A 329 -1.40 0.91 -3.12
N ILE A 330 -0.34 0.24 -3.57
CA ILE A 330 -0.23 -1.21 -3.60
C ILE A 330 1.01 -1.64 -2.82
N GLY A 331 0.80 -2.41 -1.76
CA GLY A 331 1.84 -2.98 -0.90
C GLY A 331 2.36 -4.29 -1.47
N VAL A 332 3.69 -4.42 -1.53
CA VAL A 332 4.39 -5.60 -2.07
C VAL A 332 5.25 -6.23 -0.98
N ASN A 333 5.07 -7.53 -0.76
CA ASN A 333 5.90 -8.36 0.11
C ASN A 333 6.29 -9.68 -0.60
N GLY A 334 6.88 -10.62 0.13
CA GLY A 334 7.27 -11.90 -0.49
C GLY A 334 6.09 -12.79 -0.90
N CYS A 335 4.87 -12.56 -0.40
CA CYS A 335 3.65 -13.20 -0.91
C CYS A 335 3.24 -12.66 -2.28
N SER A 336 3.43 -11.37 -2.51
CA SER A 336 3.25 -10.69 -3.82
C SER A 336 4.26 -11.13 -4.88
N LEU A 337 5.22 -11.98 -4.52
CA LEU A 337 6.35 -12.39 -5.36
C LEU A 337 6.47 -13.93 -5.45
N LYS A 338 5.40 -14.66 -5.10
CA LYS A 338 5.40 -16.13 -5.05
C LYS A 338 5.39 -16.78 -6.43
N SER A 339 4.46 -16.40 -7.29
CA SER A 339 4.28 -16.99 -8.62
C SER A 339 4.70 -16.03 -9.73
N LEU A 340 4.82 -16.53 -10.97
CA LEU A 340 5.04 -15.68 -12.14
C LEU A 340 3.84 -14.74 -12.39
N GLU A 341 2.61 -15.17 -12.09
CA GLU A 341 1.42 -14.31 -12.18
C GLU A 341 1.52 -13.13 -11.21
N ASN A 342 1.98 -13.36 -9.97
CA ASN A 342 2.19 -12.28 -9.02
C ASN A 342 3.31 -11.33 -9.47
N ILE A 343 4.43 -11.87 -9.98
CA ILE A 343 5.51 -11.05 -10.53
C ILE A 343 5.01 -10.18 -11.69
N ASN A 344 4.21 -10.73 -12.60
CA ASN A 344 3.65 -9.98 -13.72
C ASN A 344 2.75 -8.83 -13.24
N ALA A 345 1.93 -9.06 -12.21
CA ALA A 345 1.15 -7.99 -11.60
C ALA A 345 2.05 -6.92 -10.96
N VAL A 346 3.08 -7.32 -10.20
CA VAL A 346 4.05 -6.39 -9.58
C VAL A 346 4.79 -5.54 -10.62
N LYS A 347 5.11 -6.08 -11.81
CA LYS A 347 5.74 -5.31 -12.91
C LYS A 347 4.87 -4.13 -13.37
N LYS A 348 3.56 -4.21 -13.19
CA LYS A 348 2.59 -3.26 -13.76
C LYS A 348 2.20 -2.14 -12.81
N ILE A 349 2.55 -2.27 -11.52
CA ILE A 349 2.32 -1.24 -10.52
C ILE A 349 3.09 0.03 -10.92
N PRO A 350 2.50 1.23 -10.98
CA PRO A 350 3.27 2.44 -11.19
C PRO A 350 4.20 2.72 -10.00
N LEU A 351 5.45 3.15 -10.25
CA LEU A 351 6.43 3.39 -9.17
C LEU A 351 5.93 4.40 -8.13
N ASN A 352 5.07 5.35 -8.48
CA ASN A 352 4.47 6.32 -7.55
C ASN A 352 3.35 5.76 -6.67
N LEU A 353 2.87 4.53 -6.92
CA LEU A 353 1.85 3.85 -6.12
C LEU A 353 2.40 2.62 -5.38
N LEU A 354 3.67 2.28 -5.59
CA LEU A 354 4.32 1.13 -4.98
C LEU A 354 4.78 1.44 -3.55
N LEU A 355 4.44 0.55 -2.62
CA LEU A 355 4.96 0.48 -1.24
C LEU A 355 5.52 -0.92 -0.97
N LEU A 356 6.39 -1.05 0.03
CA LEU A 356 7.03 -2.32 0.41
C LEU A 356 6.73 -2.68 1.86
N GLU A 357 6.61 -3.98 2.11
CA GLU A 357 6.43 -4.55 3.44
C GLU A 357 7.01 -5.96 3.54
N THR A 358 7.11 -6.49 4.76
CA THR A 358 7.53 -7.87 4.98
C THR A 358 6.37 -8.81 5.29
N ASP A 359 5.32 -8.30 5.93
CA ASP A 359 4.28 -9.09 6.61
C ASP A 359 4.88 -10.12 7.59
N ALA A 360 6.06 -9.81 8.14
CA ALA A 360 6.75 -10.71 9.07
C ALA A 360 5.85 -11.05 10.28
N PRO A 361 5.86 -12.30 10.80
CA PRO A 361 6.80 -13.38 10.49
C PRO A 361 6.44 -14.18 9.23
N TRP A 362 5.41 -13.78 8.49
CA TRP A 362 4.94 -14.45 7.28
C TRP A 362 5.64 -13.95 6.03
N CYS A 363 5.24 -14.48 4.88
CA CYS A 363 5.66 -14.02 3.56
C CYS A 363 7.16 -13.97 3.26
N GLY A 364 8.01 -14.65 4.04
CA GLY A 364 9.42 -14.81 3.69
C GLY A 364 9.59 -15.51 2.33
N VAL A 365 10.55 -15.04 1.51
CA VAL A 365 10.86 -15.64 0.20
C VAL A 365 11.40 -17.06 0.41
N LYS A 366 10.91 -18.02 -0.38
CA LYS A 366 11.31 -19.43 -0.31
C LYS A 366 11.94 -19.86 -1.62
N LYS A 367 12.77 -20.91 -1.59
CA LYS A 367 13.41 -21.51 -2.78
C LYS A 367 12.43 -21.92 -3.88
N THR A 368 11.17 -22.20 -3.54
CA THR A 368 10.11 -22.58 -4.47
C THR A 368 9.38 -21.39 -5.09
N HIS A 369 9.65 -20.16 -4.65
CA HIS A 369 9.01 -18.97 -5.21
C HIS A 369 9.72 -18.55 -6.49
N ALA A 370 8.98 -17.99 -7.44
CA ALA A 370 9.53 -17.44 -8.67
C ALA A 370 10.52 -16.29 -8.42
N SER A 371 10.41 -15.61 -7.27
CA SER A 371 11.31 -14.54 -6.84
C SER A 371 12.67 -15.00 -6.31
N TYR A 372 12.83 -16.30 -6.02
CA TYR A 372 14.04 -16.82 -5.39
C TYR A 372 15.32 -16.51 -6.17
N GLU A 373 15.27 -16.70 -7.49
CA GLU A 373 16.43 -16.52 -8.37
C GLU A 373 17.02 -15.10 -8.32
N TYR A 374 16.21 -14.09 -7.96
CA TYR A 374 16.66 -12.70 -7.88
C TYR A 374 17.51 -12.39 -6.64
N ILE A 375 17.44 -13.22 -5.59
CA ILE A 375 18.18 -13.04 -4.32
C ILE A 375 18.97 -14.28 -3.91
N LYS A 376 19.13 -15.25 -4.81
CA LYS A 376 19.71 -16.57 -4.53
C LYS A 376 21.05 -16.47 -3.79
N ASP A 377 21.96 -15.65 -4.27
CA ASP A 377 23.30 -15.51 -3.68
C ASP A 377 23.26 -14.97 -2.24
N THR A 378 22.41 -13.98 -1.98
CA THR A 378 22.21 -13.41 -0.64
C THR A 378 21.52 -14.41 0.28
N TYR A 379 20.50 -15.10 -0.23
CA TYR A 379 19.72 -16.08 0.52
C TYR A 379 20.57 -17.28 0.95
N GLU A 380 21.42 -17.81 0.06
CA GLU A 380 22.23 -19.01 0.33
C GLU A 380 23.40 -18.75 1.29
N LYS A 381 23.83 -17.49 1.44
CA LYS A 381 24.85 -17.08 2.42
C LYS A 381 24.33 -17.00 3.86
N ARG A 382 23.01 -17.03 4.08
CA ARG A 382 22.42 -16.89 5.41
C ARG A 382 22.63 -18.14 6.26
N ALA A 383 23.21 -17.93 7.45
CA ALA A 383 23.40 -18.96 8.45
C ALA A 383 22.11 -19.19 9.26
N TYR A 384 21.13 -19.85 8.64
CA TYR A 384 19.85 -20.12 9.30
C TYR A 384 19.97 -21.16 10.43
N THR A 385 19.39 -20.82 11.57
CA THR A 385 19.14 -21.74 12.68
C THR A 385 18.02 -22.70 12.30
N ASN A 386 18.26 -23.99 12.49
CA ASN A 386 17.28 -25.03 12.18
C ASN A 386 16.39 -25.31 13.38
N LEU A 387 15.13 -24.85 13.34
CA LEU A 387 14.14 -25.05 14.40
C LEU A 387 13.94 -26.52 14.80
N LYS A 388 14.05 -27.46 13.84
CA LYS A 388 13.86 -28.89 14.12
C LYS A 388 15.00 -29.50 14.94
N LYS A 389 16.18 -28.87 14.95
CA LYS A 389 17.34 -29.31 15.75
C LYS A 389 17.30 -28.79 17.19
N ILE A 390 16.40 -27.87 17.51
CA ILE A 390 16.25 -27.28 18.83
C ILE A 390 15.42 -28.21 19.72
N LYS A 391 16.11 -28.88 20.66
CA LYS A 391 15.50 -29.76 21.67
C LYS A 391 15.14 -29.03 22.97
N ASN A 392 15.99 -28.09 23.39
CA ASN A 392 15.82 -27.28 24.59
C ASN A 392 15.60 -25.81 24.21
N ILE A 393 14.98 -25.03 25.08
CA ILE A 393 14.84 -23.58 24.87
C ILE A 393 16.23 -22.96 24.78
N ILE A 394 16.49 -22.23 23.69
CA ILE A 394 17.74 -21.50 23.48
C ILE A 394 17.56 -20.00 23.70
N LYS A 395 18.67 -19.32 23.99
CA LYS A 395 18.74 -17.86 23.94
C LYS A 395 19.23 -17.42 22.57
N CYS A 396 18.56 -16.43 21.99
CA CYS A 396 18.95 -15.85 20.70
C CYS A 396 19.91 -14.66 20.90
N ASP A 397 20.66 -14.36 19.85
CA ASP A 397 21.45 -13.14 19.71
C ASP A 397 21.14 -12.45 18.36
N ASP A 398 21.87 -11.37 18.06
CA ASP A 398 21.69 -10.61 16.82
C ASP A 398 22.02 -11.40 15.54
N ASN A 399 22.76 -12.51 15.66
CA ASN A 399 23.10 -13.41 14.53
C ASN A 399 22.12 -14.56 14.36
N THR A 400 21.24 -14.79 15.35
CA THR A 400 20.30 -15.91 15.35
C THR A 400 19.08 -15.58 14.49
N ILE A 401 19.01 -16.18 13.31
CA ILE A 401 17.87 -16.08 12.37
C ILE A 401 17.28 -17.46 12.07
N PHE A 402 15.98 -17.52 11.76
CA PHE A 402 15.27 -18.78 11.47
C PHE A 402 14.79 -18.80 10.03
N LYS A 403 14.83 -19.98 9.39
CA LYS A 403 14.40 -20.12 7.99
C LYS A 403 12.89 -20.00 7.84
N GLU A 404 12.15 -20.43 8.86
CA GLU A 404 10.69 -20.50 8.88
C GLU A 404 10.03 -19.19 9.34
N ARG A 405 10.81 -18.23 9.88
CA ARG A 405 10.33 -16.96 10.40
C ARG A 405 10.89 -15.81 9.58
N ASN A 406 10.03 -15.08 8.88
CA ASN A 406 10.42 -13.83 8.23
C ASN A 406 10.66 -12.73 9.27
N GLU A 407 11.40 -11.68 8.92
CA GLU A 407 11.70 -10.56 9.81
C GLU A 407 11.71 -9.23 9.05
N PRO A 408 11.49 -8.08 9.71
CA PRO A 408 11.46 -6.77 9.07
C PRO A 408 12.71 -6.44 8.24
N TYR A 409 13.88 -6.92 8.64
CA TYR A 409 15.14 -6.67 7.92
C TYR A 409 15.12 -7.25 6.49
N ASN A 410 14.29 -8.26 6.21
CA ASN A 410 14.14 -8.85 4.88
C ASN A 410 13.37 -7.93 3.90
N ILE A 411 12.92 -6.74 4.32
CA ILE A 411 12.39 -5.74 3.37
C ILE A 411 13.42 -5.36 2.30
N ALA A 412 14.72 -5.46 2.61
CA ALA A 412 15.79 -5.28 1.63
C ALA A 412 15.71 -6.31 0.50
N ASP A 413 15.38 -7.58 0.80
CA ASP A 413 15.15 -8.61 -0.22
C ASP A 413 13.97 -8.24 -1.10
N ILE A 414 12.87 -7.79 -0.48
CA ILE A 414 11.67 -7.38 -1.23
C ILE A 414 12.01 -6.21 -2.16
N ALA A 415 12.72 -5.21 -1.67
CA ALA A 415 13.17 -4.08 -2.48
C ALA A 415 14.04 -4.53 -3.67
N GLU A 416 15.03 -5.40 -3.43
CA GLU A 416 15.93 -5.91 -4.47
C GLU A 416 15.18 -6.72 -5.53
N ILE A 417 14.30 -7.63 -5.11
CA ILE A 417 13.49 -8.44 -6.03
C ILE A 417 12.57 -7.52 -6.84
N THR A 418 11.82 -6.65 -6.17
CA THR A 418 10.87 -5.76 -6.82
C THR A 418 11.57 -4.84 -7.83
N TYR A 419 12.75 -4.31 -7.49
CA TYR A 419 13.57 -3.54 -8.43
C TYR A 419 13.98 -4.35 -9.66
N LYS A 420 14.53 -5.55 -9.45
CA LYS A 420 15.03 -6.42 -10.54
C LYS A 420 13.91 -6.90 -11.46
N VAL A 421 12.76 -7.33 -10.91
CA VAL A 421 11.65 -7.83 -11.74
C VAL A 421 11.02 -6.71 -12.58
N ARG A 422 11.01 -5.48 -12.07
CA ARG A 422 10.43 -4.31 -12.75
C ARG A 422 11.35 -3.70 -13.79
N GLU A 423 12.63 -4.08 -13.82
CA GLU A 423 13.62 -3.56 -14.77
C GLU A 423 13.63 -2.03 -14.79
N GLU A 424 13.61 -1.43 -13.59
CA GLU A 424 13.51 0.01 -13.41
C GLU A 424 14.69 0.73 -14.07
N ALA A 425 14.38 1.81 -14.80
CA ALA A 425 15.40 2.62 -15.49
C ALA A 425 16.20 3.52 -14.53
N VAL A 426 15.70 3.73 -13.31
CA VAL A 426 16.34 4.54 -12.28
C VAL A 426 17.32 3.70 -11.46
N PRO A 427 18.40 4.28 -10.91
CA PRO A 427 19.27 3.59 -9.97
C PRO A 427 18.51 3.06 -8.73
N PHE A 428 18.99 1.94 -8.16
CA PHE A 428 18.35 1.27 -7.02
C PHE A 428 18.17 2.18 -5.79
N ASP A 429 19.13 3.05 -5.50
CA ASP A 429 19.02 4.00 -4.39
C ASP A 429 17.88 5.01 -4.61
N LEU A 430 17.71 5.49 -5.85
CA LEU A 430 16.62 6.39 -6.20
C LEU A 430 15.26 5.68 -6.18
N PHE A 431 15.21 4.41 -6.58
CA PHE A 431 14.03 3.55 -6.44
C PHE A 431 13.61 3.43 -4.96
N CYS A 432 14.56 3.08 -4.06
CA CYS A 432 14.30 2.99 -2.63
C CYS A 432 13.86 4.34 -2.03
N LYS A 433 14.52 5.44 -2.40
CA LYS A 433 14.12 6.80 -2.00
C LYS A 433 12.71 7.13 -2.44
N LYS A 434 12.33 6.77 -3.67
CA LYS A 434 11.00 7.03 -4.21
C LYS A 434 9.92 6.25 -3.44
N ILE A 435 10.17 4.98 -3.14
CA ILE A 435 9.27 4.16 -2.32
C ILE A 435 9.12 4.76 -0.93
N ARG A 436 10.22 5.13 -0.27
CA ARG A 436 10.18 5.81 1.03
C ARG A 436 9.34 7.08 0.96
N CYS A 437 9.51 7.91 -0.07
CA CYS A 437 8.70 9.11 -0.29
C CYS A 437 7.21 8.79 -0.46
N ASN A 438 6.87 7.74 -1.21
CA ASN A 438 5.48 7.29 -1.35
C ASN A 438 4.90 6.91 0.01
N THR A 439 5.63 6.13 0.82
CA THR A 439 5.21 5.73 2.17
C THR A 439 4.97 6.95 3.07
N LEU A 440 5.89 7.91 3.07
CA LEU A 440 5.76 9.16 3.85
C LEU A 440 4.69 10.11 3.30
N ASN A 441 4.30 9.99 2.02
CA ASN A 441 3.19 10.74 1.44
C ASN A 441 1.83 10.18 1.89
N LEU A 442 1.71 8.85 1.95
CA LEU A 442 0.51 8.19 2.46
C LEU A 442 0.41 8.34 3.98
N PHE A 443 1.40 7.85 4.72
CA PHE A 443 1.43 7.85 6.19
C PHE A 443 2.13 9.11 6.72
N LYS A 444 1.48 10.27 6.57
CA LYS A 444 2.04 11.59 6.90
C LYS A 444 2.52 11.71 8.36
N LYS A 445 1.95 10.94 9.28
CA LYS A 445 2.34 10.89 10.70
C LYS A 445 3.70 10.23 10.96
N LEU A 446 4.32 9.61 9.96
CA LEU A 446 5.67 9.06 10.05
C LEU A 446 6.78 10.08 9.79
N ARG A 447 6.42 11.33 9.44
CA ARG A 447 7.39 12.38 9.10
C ARG A 447 8.02 13.04 10.30
#